data_AF-A0A7J0DCC7-F1
#
_entry.id   AF-A0A7J0DCC7-F1
#
_cell.length_a   1.000
_cell.length_b   1.000
_cell.length_c   1.000
_cell.angle_alpha   90.00
_cell.angle_beta   90.00
_cell.angle_gamma   90.00
#
_symmetry.space_group_name_H-M   'P 1'
#
loop_
_entity.id
_entity.type
_entity.pdbx_description
1 polymer ?
#
loop_
_entity_poly.entity_id
_entity_poly.type
_entity_poly.pdbx_seq_one_letter_code
_entity_poly.pdbx_strand_id
1 'polypeptide(L)'
;MTTHNYPQSLKSSDFDVSDRSEALSLISRFSCHFDPFLPYLAANYLDRFLSNLDIPLAEPWVVKLLAIPCFSLALKMREAE
;
A
#
# COMPACT_ATOMS: atom_id res chain seq x y z
N MET A 1 4.50 -17.45 -7.98
CA MET A 1 4.35 -16.99 -9.38
C MET A 1 4.73 -15.52 -9.39
N THR A 2 6.01 -15.23 -9.63
CA THR A 2 6.61 -13.90 -9.53
C THR A 2 6.28 -13.11 -10.79
N THR A 3 5.20 -12.33 -10.74
CA THR A 3 4.73 -11.51 -11.86
C THR A 3 5.71 -10.36 -12.09
N HIS A 4 6.61 -10.57 -13.04
CA HIS A 4 7.50 -9.56 -13.63
C HIS A 4 6.75 -8.33 -14.23
N ASN A 5 5.41 -8.37 -14.27
CA ASN A 5 4.54 -7.30 -14.77
C ASN A 5 3.95 -6.42 -13.66
N TYR A 6 4.36 -6.63 -12.40
CA TYR A 6 3.90 -5.87 -11.25
C TYR A 6 3.96 -4.33 -11.44
N PRO A 7 5.06 -3.71 -11.93
CA PRO A 7 5.09 -2.27 -12.17
C PRO A 7 4.28 -1.82 -13.41
N GLN A 8 3.92 -2.74 -14.32
CA GLN A 8 3.10 -2.42 -15.49
C GLN A 8 1.61 -2.41 -15.15
N SER A 9 1.16 -3.33 -14.28
CA SER A 9 -0.21 -3.35 -13.75
C SER A 9 -0.55 -2.09 -12.95
N LEU A 10 0.45 -1.57 -12.22
CA LEU A 10 0.31 -0.30 -11.49
C LEU A 10 0.28 0.93 -12.40
N LYS A 11 0.80 0.83 -13.63
CA LYS A 11 0.78 1.92 -14.62
C LYS A 11 -0.47 1.89 -15.52
N SER A 12 -1.21 0.77 -15.54
CA SER A 12 -2.41 0.64 -16.37
C SER A 12 -3.69 1.10 -15.68
N SER A 13 -3.70 1.18 -14.36
CA SER A 13 -4.75 1.90 -13.62
C SER A 13 -4.35 3.37 -13.51
N ASP A 14 -5.31 4.29 -13.51
CA ASP A 14 -5.15 5.75 -13.57
C ASP A 14 -4.39 6.39 -12.37
N PHE A 15 -3.63 5.60 -11.61
CA PHE A 15 -2.86 6.04 -10.47
C PHE A 15 -1.45 6.45 -10.86
N ASP A 16 -1.07 7.67 -10.46
CA ASP A 16 0.31 8.10 -10.61
C ASP A 16 1.21 7.34 -9.61
N VAL A 17 2.43 7.03 -10.05
CA VAL A 17 3.51 6.49 -9.20
C VAL A 17 3.74 7.40 -7.98
N SER A 18 3.47 8.70 -8.14
CA SER A 18 3.51 9.71 -7.08
C SER A 18 2.53 9.43 -5.94
N ASP A 19 1.27 9.06 -6.24
CA ASP A 19 0.25 8.81 -5.22
C ASP A 19 0.60 7.60 -4.35
N ARG A 20 1.12 6.54 -4.98
CA ARG A 20 1.64 5.37 -4.26
C ARG A 20 2.82 5.76 -3.37
N SER A 21 3.74 6.58 -3.88
CA SER A 21 4.90 7.04 -3.11
C SER A 21 4.49 7.81 -1.86
N GLU A 22 3.43 8.62 -1.95
CA GLU A 22 2.92 9.39 -0.81
C GLU A 22 2.25 8.48 0.23
N ALA A 23 1.48 7.49 -0.21
CA ALA A 23 0.93 6.46 0.68
C ALA A 23 2.04 5.67 1.41
N LEU A 24 3.11 5.30 0.71
CA LEU A 24 4.27 4.63 1.31
C LEU A 24 5.01 5.54 2.31
N SER A 25 5.11 6.85 2.03
CA SER A 25 5.66 7.82 2.98
C SER A 25 4.83 7.90 4.27
N LEU A 26 3.49 7.88 4.16
CA LEU A 26 2.61 7.82 5.32
C LEU A 26 2.79 6.52 6.12
N ILE A 27 2.86 5.36 5.45
CA ILE A 27 3.13 4.07 6.10
C ILE A 27 4.46 4.10 6.87
N SER A 28 5.52 4.64 6.25
CA SER A 28 6.82 4.78 6.89
C SER A 28 6.75 5.69 8.13
N ARG A 29 5.97 6.78 8.07
CA ARG A 29 5.78 7.68 9.21
C ARG A 29 4.98 7.03 10.34
N PHE A 30 3.93 6.29 10.05
CA PHE A 30 3.16 5.56 11.07
C PHE A 30 3.98 4.46 11.73
N SER A 31 4.89 3.85 10.98
CA SER A 31 5.68 2.71 11.44
C SER A 31 7.00 3.09 12.13
N CYS A 32 7.31 4.39 12.31
CA CYS A 32 8.65 4.82 12.74
C CYS A 32 9.08 4.34 14.14
N HIS A 33 8.12 4.02 15.01
CA HIS A 33 8.36 3.48 16.36
C HIS A 33 8.04 1.99 16.48
N PHE A 34 7.76 1.32 15.36
CA PHE A 34 7.37 -0.08 15.34
C PHE A 34 8.47 -0.95 14.74
N ASP A 35 8.26 -2.26 14.81
CA ASP A 35 9.16 -3.24 14.22
C ASP A 35 9.43 -2.96 12.72
N PRO A 36 10.68 -3.10 12.26
CA PRO A 36 11.08 -2.75 10.89
C PRO A 36 10.36 -3.56 9.81
N PHE A 37 9.76 -4.70 10.11
CA PHE A 37 8.98 -5.50 9.16
C PHE A 37 7.54 -5.00 8.99
N LEU A 38 7.00 -4.23 9.95
CA LEU A 38 5.67 -3.64 9.86
C LEU A 38 5.43 -2.79 8.59
N PRO A 39 6.31 -1.82 8.23
CA PRO A 39 6.11 -1.02 7.03
C PRO A 39 6.19 -1.85 5.75
N TYR A 40 7.00 -2.92 5.70
CA TYR A 40 7.05 -3.82 4.55
C TYR A 40 5.73 -4.59 4.37
N LEU A 41 5.15 -5.07 5.48
CA LEU A 41 3.87 -5.78 5.44
C LEU A 41 2.72 -4.84 5.02
N ALA A 42 2.69 -3.63 5.57
CA ALA A 42 1.71 -2.61 5.20
C ALA A 42 1.83 -2.21 3.72
N ALA A 43 3.05 -2.02 3.20
CA ALA A 43 3.30 -1.77 1.78
C ALA A 43 2.80 -2.92 0.91
N ASN A 44 3.04 -4.18 1.31
CA ASN A 44 2.55 -5.34 0.59
C ASN A 44 1.01 -5.37 0.48
N TYR A 45 0.31 -4.99 1.55
CA TYR A 45 -1.15 -4.90 1.53
C TYR A 45 -1.65 -3.77 0.62
N LEU A 46 -1.00 -2.60 0.64
CA LEU A 46 -1.32 -1.49 -0.25
C LEU A 46 -1.17 -1.92 -1.71
N ASP A 47 -0.02 -2.50 -2.04
CA ASP A 47 0.31 -2.96 -3.38
C ASP A 47 -0.65 -4.03 -3.90
N ARG A 48 -1.02 -4.98 -3.05
CA ARG A 48 -2.04 -6.00 -3.37
C ARG A 48 -3.42 -5.40 -3.54
N PHE A 49 -3.81 -4.43 -2.72
CA PHE A 49 -5.10 -3.77 -2.86
C PHE A 49 -5.19 -3.03 -4.20
N LEU A 50 -4.18 -2.22 -4.53
CA LEU A 50 -4.11 -1.48 -5.79
C LEU A 50 -4.08 -2.39 -7.01
N SER A 51 -3.41 -3.55 -6.91
CA SER A 51 -3.34 -4.52 -8.02
C SER A 51 -4.67 -5.24 -8.30
N ASN A 52 -5.52 -5.39 -7.29
CA ASN A 52 -6.85 -6.03 -7.41
C ASN A 52 -7.99 -5.02 -7.54
N LEU A 53 -7.68 -3.73 -7.53
CA LEU A 53 -8.67 -2.69 -7.66
C LEU A 53 -9.01 -2.51 -9.14
N ASP A 54 -10.03 -3.24 -9.58
CA ASP A 54 -10.58 -3.13 -10.95
C ASP A 54 -11.37 -1.83 -11.19
N ILE A 55 -11.58 -1.03 -10.13
CA ILE A 55 -12.33 0.22 -10.19
C ILE A 55 -11.34 1.38 -10.36
N PRO A 56 -11.51 2.25 -11.36
CA PRO A 56 -10.77 3.50 -11.42
C PRO A 56 -11.18 4.31 -10.19
N LEU A 57 -10.25 4.46 -9.25
CA LEU A 57 -10.51 5.24 -8.05
C LEU A 57 -10.64 6.67 -8.52
N ALA A 58 -11.86 7.20 -8.38
CA ALA A 58 -12.23 8.49 -8.93
C ALA A 58 -11.32 9.63 -8.46
N GLU A 59 -10.62 9.44 -7.34
CA GLU A 59 -9.82 10.46 -6.70
C GLU A 59 -8.45 9.96 -6.19
N PRO A 60 -7.34 10.60 -6.59
CA PRO A 60 -5.97 10.23 -6.21
C PRO A 60 -5.71 10.19 -4.69
N TRP A 61 -6.37 11.06 -3.93
CA TRP A 61 -6.21 11.14 -2.48
C TRP A 61 -6.66 9.88 -1.75
N VAL A 62 -7.51 9.06 -2.38
CA VAL A 62 -7.98 7.82 -1.75
C VAL A 62 -6.85 6.79 -1.65
N VAL A 63 -5.86 6.81 -2.55
CA VAL A 63 -4.64 5.96 -2.41
C VAL A 63 -3.88 6.30 -1.12
N LYS A 64 -3.82 7.59 -0.76
CA LYS A 64 -3.18 8.05 0.48
C LYS A 64 -3.96 7.60 1.71
N LEU A 65 -5.30 7.58 1.63
CA LEU A 65 -6.12 7.06 2.71
C LEU A 65 -5.88 5.58 2.98
N LEU A 66 -5.59 4.77 1.95
CA LEU A 66 -5.33 3.34 2.09
C LEU A 66 -4.11 3.03 2.98
N ALA A 67 -3.20 3.98 3.18
CA ALA A 67 -2.10 3.84 4.12
C ALA A 67 -2.57 3.47 5.53
N ILE A 68 -3.68 4.04 6.00
CA ILE A 68 -4.24 3.83 7.34
C ILE A 68 -4.76 2.40 7.55
N PRO A 69 -5.69 1.87 6.75
CA PRO A 69 -6.16 0.50 6.90
C PRO A 69 -5.06 -0.54 6.62
N CYS A 70 -4.15 -0.29 5.67
CA CYS A 70 -3.01 -1.18 5.42
C CYS A 70 -2.07 -1.26 6.64
N PHE A 71 -1.76 -0.12 7.25
CA PHE A 71 -1.00 -0.07 8.50
C PHE A 71 -1.73 -0.78 9.65
N SER A 72 -3.02 -0.50 9.85
CA SER A 72 -3.81 -1.13 10.92
C SER A 72 -3.88 -2.65 10.76
N LEU A 73 -4.08 -3.15 9.54
CA LEU A 73 -4.08 -4.57 9.25
C LEU A 73 -2.72 -5.21 9.52
N ALA A 74 -1.63 -4.58 9.07
CA ALA A 74 -0.27 -5.05 9.33
C ALA A 74 0.02 -5.11 10.84
N LEU A 75 -0.39 -4.10 11.60
CA LEU A 75 -0.17 -4.05 13.04
C LEU A 75 -0.93 -5.18 13.75
N LYS A 76 -2.21 -5.35 13.43
CA LYS A 76 -3.04 -6.44 13.97
C LYS A 76 -2.46 -7.82 13.67
N MET A 77 -1.89 -8.01 12.48
CA MET A 77 -1.29 -9.28 12.09
C MET A 77 0.04 -9.56 12.81
N ARG A 78 0.77 -8.52 13.24
CA ARG A 78 2.00 -8.65 14.04
C ARG A 78 1.74 -8.88 15.52
N GLU A 79 0.65 -8.35 16.04
CA GLU A 79 0.22 -8.58 17.42
C GLU A 79 -0.42 -9.96 17.62
N ALA A 80 -0.88 -10.60 16.54
CA ALA A 80 -1.50 -11.93 16.56
C ALA A 80 -0.49 -13.09 16.34
N GLU A 81 0.81 -12.78 16.28
CA GLU A 81 1.92 -13.74 16.20
C GLU A 81 2.48 -14.04 17.60
#